data_AF-A0A2D7AQV7-F1
#
_entry.id   AF-A0A2D7AQV7-F1
#
_cell.length_a   1.000
_cell.length_b   1.000
_cell.length_c   1.000
_cell.angle_alpha   90.00
_cell.angle_beta   90.00
_cell.angle_gamma   90.00
#
_symmetry.space_group_name_H-M   'P 1'
#
loop_
_entity.id
_entity.type
_entity.pdbx_description
1 polymer ?
#
loop_
_entity_poly.entity_id
_entity_poly.type
_entity_poly.pdbx_seq_one_letter_code
_entity_poly.pdbx_strand_id
1 'polypeptide(L)'
;MSASKINKLIKDKEVEFVDLRFTDPKGKLQHLTMDSTVVDEDMLEKGVFFDGSSIAGWKAINESDMILKPDLSRPIIDPFNSHTTLNIFCDIMDAVKKDPYGRDPRGTAKKA
;
A
#
# COMPACT_ATOMS: atom_id res chain seq x y z
N MET A 1 -1.60 10.53 9.44
CA MET A 1 -3.01 10.94 9.58
C MET A 1 -3.83 9.73 10.04
N SER A 2 -5.07 9.91 10.50
CA SER A 2 -5.98 8.79 10.79
C SER A 2 -6.75 8.35 9.54
N ALA A 3 -7.32 7.14 9.54
CA ALA A 3 -8.14 6.62 8.44
C ALA A 3 -9.30 7.58 8.09
N SER A 4 -10.00 8.08 9.11
CA SER A 4 -11.06 9.09 8.95
C SER A 4 -10.60 10.35 8.20
N LYS A 5 -9.37 10.85 8.44
CA LYS A 5 -8.82 12.00 7.70
C LYS A 5 -8.53 11.68 6.23
N ILE A 6 -8.12 10.45 5.93
CA ILE A 6 -7.91 9.98 4.56
C ILE A 6 -9.25 9.85 3.83
N ASN A 7 -10.27 9.28 4.46
CA ASN A 7 -11.61 9.20 3.90
C ASN A 7 -12.21 10.59 3.63
N LYS A 8 -11.96 11.55 4.52
CA LYS A 8 -12.33 12.94 4.29
C LYS A 8 -11.57 13.52 3.09
N LEU A 9 -10.26 13.29 2.99
CA LEU A 9 -9.46 13.74 1.85
C LEU A 9 -9.94 13.17 0.52
N ILE A 10 -10.30 11.88 0.49
CA ILE A 10 -10.86 11.19 -0.69
C ILE A 10 -12.14 11.91 -1.15
N LYS A 11 -13.04 12.23 -0.22
CA LYS A 11 -14.28 12.96 -0.51
C LYS A 11 -14.04 14.40 -0.94
N ASP A 12 -13.25 15.16 -0.18
CA ASP A 12 -13.00 16.60 -0.39
C ASP A 12 -12.26 16.88 -1.71
N LYS A 13 -11.51 15.89 -2.22
CA LYS A 13 -10.75 15.99 -3.47
C LYS A 13 -11.38 15.20 -4.61
N GLU A 14 -12.55 14.61 -4.43
CA GLU A 14 -13.24 13.81 -5.45
C GLU A 14 -12.31 12.73 -6.03
N VAL A 15 -11.58 12.04 -5.16
CA VAL A 15 -10.65 10.97 -5.55
C VAL A 15 -11.44 9.78 -6.08
N GLU A 16 -11.16 9.39 -7.31
CA GLU A 16 -11.75 8.22 -7.97
C GLU A 16 -10.95 6.95 -7.65
N PHE A 17 -9.63 7.07 -7.47
CA PHE A 17 -8.74 5.92 -7.27
C PHE A 17 -7.74 6.14 -6.13
N VAL A 18 -7.47 5.10 -5.36
CA VAL A 18 -6.39 5.06 -4.37
C VAL A 18 -5.31 4.12 -4.85
N ASP A 19 -4.11 4.64 -5.05
CA ASP A 19 -2.98 3.89 -5.59
C ASP A 19 -1.99 3.54 -4.47
N LEU A 20 -1.98 2.26 -4.11
CA LEU A 20 -1.13 1.71 -3.07
C LEU A 20 0.25 1.40 -3.62
N ARG A 21 1.29 2.12 -3.19
CA ARG A 21 2.65 2.01 -3.73
C ARG A 21 3.61 1.37 -2.75
N PHE A 22 4.45 0.47 -3.23
CA PHE A 22 5.50 -0.18 -2.43
C PHE A 22 6.76 -0.41 -3.27
N THR A 23 7.90 -0.65 -2.61
CA THR A 23 9.19 -0.79 -3.30
C THR A 23 9.66 -2.24 -3.25
N ASP A 24 10.06 -2.79 -4.40
CA ASP A 24 10.64 -4.12 -4.45
C ASP A 24 12.15 -4.11 -4.07
N PRO A 25 12.79 -5.28 -3.84
CA PRO A 25 14.18 -5.34 -3.43
C PRO A 25 15.18 -4.73 -4.43
N LYS A 26 14.79 -4.54 -5.69
CA LYS A 26 15.61 -3.93 -6.73
C LYS A 26 15.42 -2.41 -6.80
N GLY A 27 14.55 -1.85 -5.97
CA GLY A 27 14.25 -0.41 -5.92
C GLY A 27 13.17 0.04 -6.89
N LYS A 28 12.51 -0.89 -7.62
CA LYS A 28 11.39 -0.50 -8.49
C LYS A 28 10.16 -0.23 -7.62
N LEU A 29 9.50 0.89 -7.89
CA LEU A 29 8.21 1.21 -7.30
C LEU A 29 7.11 0.41 -8.01
N GLN A 30 6.47 -0.46 -7.26
CA GLN A 30 5.31 -1.25 -7.66
C GLN A 30 4.05 -0.60 -7.09
N HIS A 31 2.88 -0.89 -7.68
CA HIS A 31 1.64 -0.32 -7.21
C HIS A 31 0.42 -1.21 -7.47
N LEU A 32 -0.64 -0.99 -6.69
CA LEU A 32 -1.95 -1.59 -6.82
C LEU A 32 -3.01 -0.49 -6.69
N THR A 33 -3.80 -0.29 -7.73
CA THR A 33 -4.87 0.71 -7.74
C THR A 33 -6.19 0.10 -7.27
N MET A 34 -6.83 0.78 -6.33
CA MET A 34 -8.14 0.44 -5.77
C MET A 34 -9.13 1.52 -6.15
N ASP A 35 -10.35 1.12 -6.51
CA ASP A 35 -11.46 2.05 -6.69
C ASP A 35 -11.79 2.72 -5.34
N SER A 36 -12.01 4.04 -5.32
CA SER A 36 -12.22 4.75 -4.05
C SER A 36 -13.48 4.29 -3.30
N THR A 37 -14.44 3.65 -3.98
CA THR A 37 -15.66 3.10 -3.37
C THR A 37 -15.41 1.87 -2.51
N VAL A 38 -14.30 1.15 -2.74
CA VAL A 38 -13.93 -0.04 -1.95
C VAL A 38 -12.94 0.28 -0.83
N VAL A 39 -12.49 1.54 -0.72
CA VAL A 39 -11.54 1.98 0.31
C VAL A 39 -12.32 2.36 1.57
N ASP A 40 -12.21 1.53 2.60
CA ASP A 40 -12.79 1.76 3.91
C ASP A 40 -11.72 1.92 5.01
N GLU A 41 -12.17 2.21 6.24
CA GLU A 41 -11.25 2.38 7.38
C GLU A 41 -10.49 1.09 7.69
N ASP A 42 -11.14 -0.06 7.53
CA ASP A 42 -10.54 -1.37 7.77
C ASP A 42 -9.40 -1.65 6.79
N MET A 43 -9.56 -1.31 5.51
CA MET A 43 -8.51 -1.41 4.50
C MET A 43 -7.31 -0.52 4.84
N LEU A 44 -7.56 0.72 5.27
CA LEU A 44 -6.50 1.66 5.65
C LEU A 44 -5.78 1.21 6.94
N GLU A 45 -6.49 0.56 7.87
CA GLU A 45 -5.96 0.14 9.17
C GLU A 45 -5.39 -1.28 9.21
N LYS A 46 -5.94 -2.23 8.48
CA LYS A 46 -5.50 -3.63 8.45
C LYS A 46 -4.67 -3.95 7.22
N GLY A 47 -4.85 -3.22 6.13
CA GLY A 47 -4.16 -3.40 4.85
C GLY A 47 -4.92 -4.27 3.85
N VAL A 48 -4.32 -4.44 2.68
CA VAL A 48 -4.87 -5.19 1.55
C VAL A 48 -4.03 -6.44 1.29
N PHE A 49 -4.67 -7.57 1.05
CA PHE A 49 -3.99 -8.78 0.62
C PHE A 49 -3.56 -8.67 -0.84
N PHE A 50 -2.34 -9.13 -1.14
CA PHE A 50 -1.84 -9.23 -2.50
C PHE A 50 -0.88 -10.42 -2.65
N ASP A 51 -0.71 -10.86 -3.89
CA ASP A 51 0.21 -11.94 -4.25
C ASP A 51 1.65 -11.43 -4.34
N GLY A 52 2.47 -11.81 -3.36
CA GLY A 52 3.88 -11.49 -3.29
C GLY A 52 4.78 -12.36 -4.19
N SER A 53 4.28 -13.47 -4.75
CA SER A 53 5.09 -14.36 -5.60
C SER A 53 5.48 -13.73 -6.92
N SER A 54 4.70 -12.75 -7.37
CA SER A 54 4.95 -11.97 -8.58
C SER A 54 6.12 -10.96 -8.42
N ILE A 55 6.67 -10.81 -7.21
CA ILE A 55 7.79 -9.89 -6.93
C ILE A 55 9.10 -10.66 -6.83
N ALA A 56 10.01 -10.39 -7.77
CA ALA A 56 11.30 -11.06 -7.81
C ALA A 56 12.11 -10.85 -6.53
N GLY A 57 12.49 -11.95 -5.87
CA GLY A 57 13.26 -11.93 -4.62
C GLY A 57 12.41 -11.99 -3.34
N TRP A 58 11.09 -12.08 -3.45
CA TRP A 58 10.17 -12.29 -2.33
C TRP A 58 9.81 -13.78 -2.16
N LYS A 59 8.65 -14.07 -1.56
CA LYS A 59 8.23 -15.42 -1.18
C LYS A 59 8.06 -16.33 -2.40
N ALA A 60 8.38 -17.61 -2.21
CA ALA A 60 8.08 -18.65 -3.18
C ALA A 60 6.56 -18.89 -3.23
N ILE A 61 6.10 -19.57 -4.29
CA ILE A 61 4.67 -19.80 -4.61
C ILE A 61 3.89 -20.43 -3.44
N ASN A 62 4.54 -21.17 -2.54
CA ASN A 62 3.88 -21.90 -1.45
C ASN A 62 3.41 -21.04 -0.27
N GLU A 63 3.86 -19.79 -0.15
CA GLU A 63 3.44 -18.85 0.91
C GLU A 63 3.24 -17.44 0.35
N SER A 64 2.63 -17.31 -0.82
CA SER A 64 2.72 -16.06 -1.59
C SER A 64 1.92 -14.88 -1.03
N ASP A 65 0.91 -15.12 -0.20
CA ASP A 65 0.05 -14.06 0.34
C ASP A 65 0.83 -13.12 1.27
N MET A 66 0.70 -11.83 0.98
CA MET A 66 1.26 -10.75 1.79
C MET A 66 0.24 -9.63 1.96
N ILE A 67 0.51 -8.72 2.89
CA ILE A 67 -0.38 -7.59 3.17
C ILE A 67 0.34 -6.28 2.85
N LEU A 68 -0.26 -5.45 2.00
CA LEU A 68 0.09 -4.05 1.83
C LEU A 68 -0.53 -3.26 2.97
N LYS A 69 0.29 -2.75 3.88
CA LYS A 69 -0.16 -1.92 5.00
C LYS A 69 -0.01 -0.44 4.65
N PRO A 70 -1.10 0.32 4.43
CA PRO A 70 -1.01 1.73 4.10
C PRO A 70 -0.39 2.58 5.22
N ASP A 71 0.54 3.45 4.85
CA ASP A 71 1.13 4.48 5.70
C ASP A 71 0.46 5.83 5.44
N LEU A 72 -0.45 6.19 6.35
CA LEU A 72 -1.32 7.35 6.20
C LEU A 72 -0.62 8.67 6.58
N SER A 73 0.69 8.67 6.80
CA SER A 73 1.45 9.88 7.18
C SER A 73 1.60 10.87 6.02
N ARG A 74 1.73 10.37 4.79
CA ARG A 74 2.05 11.18 3.60
C ARG A 74 1.25 10.76 2.36
N PRO A 75 -0.08 10.94 2.35
CA PRO A 75 -0.90 10.81 1.14
C PRO A 75 -0.53 11.90 0.13
N ILE A 76 -0.51 11.56 -1.16
CA ILE A 76 -0.15 12.49 -2.25
C ILE A 76 -1.21 12.39 -3.35
N ILE A 77 -1.80 13.51 -3.76
CA ILE A 77 -2.62 13.55 -4.97
C ILE A 77 -1.69 13.48 -6.17
N ASP A 78 -1.91 12.51 -7.06
CA ASP A 78 -1.11 12.33 -8.27
C ASP A 78 -1.43 13.46 -9.28
N PRO A 79 -0.44 14.27 -9.69
CA PRO A 79 -0.67 15.37 -10.62
C PRO A 79 -0.68 14.93 -12.10
N PHE A 80 -0.42 13.65 -12.39
CA PHE A 80 -0.20 13.15 -13.76
C PHE A 80 -1.34 12.24 -14.25
N ASN A 81 -2.07 11.60 -13.36
CA ASN A 81 -3.21 10.76 -13.76
C ASN A 81 -4.38 11.61 -14.28
N SER A 82 -5.07 11.10 -15.30
CA SER A 82 -6.27 11.75 -15.87
C SER A 82 -7.45 11.74 -14.89
N HIS A 83 -7.57 10.66 -14.10
CA HIS A 83 -8.53 10.53 -13.02
C HIS A 83 -7.90 10.90 -11.69
N THR A 84 -8.64 11.60 -10.83
CA THR A 84 -8.09 12.06 -9.56
C THR A 84 -7.68 10.86 -8.71
N THR A 85 -6.36 10.71 -8.51
CA THR A 85 -5.78 9.54 -7.84
C THR A 85 -5.02 9.95 -6.59
N LEU A 86 -5.24 9.24 -5.48
CA LEU A 86 -4.51 9.41 -4.23
C LEU A 86 -3.47 8.30 -4.07
N ASN A 87 -2.19 8.68 -4.11
CA ASN A 87 -1.08 7.78 -3.87
C ASN A 87 -0.84 7.63 -2.36
N ILE A 88 -0.73 6.38 -1.90
CA ILE A 88 -0.40 6.05 -0.51
C ILE A 88 0.73 5.01 -0.51
N PHE A 89 1.80 5.30 0.23
CA PHE A 89 2.89 4.33 0.41
C PHE A 89 2.47 3.22 1.36
N CYS A 90 2.92 2.00 1.10
CA CYS A 90 2.66 0.83 1.92
C CYS A 90 3.96 0.23 2.45
N ASP A 91 3.88 -0.32 3.67
CA ASP A 91 4.85 -1.29 4.17
C ASP A 91 4.33 -2.70 3.85
N ILE A 92 5.23 -3.67 3.78
CA ILE A 92 4.87 -5.07 3.51
C ILE A 92 4.82 -5.85 4.82
N MET A 93 3.74 -6.58 5.05
CA MET A 93 3.56 -7.46 6.21
C MET A 93 3.38 -8.90 5.76
N ASP A 94 3.87 -9.85 6.56
CA ASP A 94 3.60 -11.27 6.37
C ASP A 94 2.12 -11.59 6.67
N ALA A 95 1.42 -12.27 5.77
CA ALA A 95 -0.01 -12.55 5.94
C ALA A 95 -0.32 -13.52 7.10
N VAL A 96 0.63 -14.42 7.43
CA VAL A 96 0.45 -15.46 8.46
C VAL A 96 0.83 -14.91 9.82
N LYS A 97 2.05 -14.38 9.93
CA LYS A 97 2.60 -13.88 11.21
C LYS A 97 2.13 -12.47 11.54
N LYS A 98 1.68 -11.70 10.55
CA LYS A 98 1.29 -10.28 10.68
C LYS A 98 2.41 -9.39 11.21
N ASP A 99 3.66 -9.78 10.98
CA ASP A 99 4.85 -8.99 11.30
C ASP A 99 5.41 -8.29 10.05
N PRO A 100 6.22 -7.22 10.21
CA PRO A 100 6.85 -6.54 9.08
C PRO A 100 7.76 -7.47 8.30
N TYR A 101 7.59 -7.52 6.98
CA TYR A 101 8.33 -8.42 6.11
C TYR A 101 9.81 -8.03 6.04
N GLY A 102 10.69 -8.98 6.37
CA GLY A 102 12.14 -8.72 6.49
C GLY A 102 12.86 -8.34 5.19
N ARG A 103 12.23 -8.52 4.02
CA ARG A 103 12.79 -8.13 2.72
C ARG A 103 12.10 -6.91 2.10
N ASP A 104 11.29 -6.20 2.87
CA ASP A 104 10.79 -4.88 2.50
C ASP A 104 11.92 -3.84 2.66
N PRO A 105 12.36 -3.18 1.58
CA PRO A 105 13.35 -2.11 1.66
C PRO A 105 12.89 -0.95 2.56
N ARG A 106 11.59 -0.60 2.52
CA ARG A 106 11.04 0.48 3.33
C ARG A 106 11.02 0.10 4.81
N GLY A 107 10.58 -1.13 5.12
CA GLY A 107 10.65 -1.70 6.46
C GLY A 107 12.08 -1.74 7.03
N THR A 108 13.08 -2.01 6.17
CA THR A 108 14.50 -1.94 6.55
C THR A 108 14.93 -0.52 6.88
N ALA A 109 14.57 0.45 6.03
CA ALA A 109 14.90 1.87 6.24
C ALA A 109 14.26 2.45 7.51
N LYS A 110 13.07 1.99 7.91
CA LYS A 110 12.41 2.41 9.16
C LYS A 110 13.11 1.91 10.43
N LYS A 111 13.91 0.85 10.35
CA LYS A 111 14.62 0.24 11.48
C LYS A 111 16.05 0.77 11.67
N ALA A 112 16.60 1.44 10.65
CA ALA A 112 17.94 2.05 10.67
C ALA A 112 17.95 3.34 11.49
#